data_AF-A0A928E3H2-F1
#
_entry.id   AF-A0A928E3H2-F1
#
_cell.length_a   1.000
_cell.length_b   1.000
_cell.length_c   1.000
_cell.angle_alpha   90.00
_cell.angle_beta   90.00
_cell.angle_gamma   90.00
#
_symmetry.space_group_name_H-M   'P 1'
#
loop_
_entity.id
_entity.type
_entity.pdbx_description
1 polymer ?
#
loop_
_entity_poly.entity_id
_entity_poly.type
_entity_poly.pdbx_seq_one_letter_code
_entity_poly.pdbx_strand_id
1 'polypeptide(L)'
;VLISASTDYLVPQLVRDMKFDAVLCSRMDKKKPWRYEYICWGIKKVYALDEWARQNKIIPHVVRSYSDSKSDMPMMEIADEAVWINRKTGTRKEA
;
A
#
# COMPACT_ATOMS: atom_id res chain seq x y z
N VAL A 1 7.22 -4.12 1.86
CA VAL A 1 6.58 -2.78 1.70
C VAL A 1 5.10 -2.86 2.06
N LEU A 2 4.58 -1.90 2.82
CA LEU A 2 3.15 -1.73 3.11
C LEU A 2 2.60 -0.54 2.30
N ILE A 3 1.45 -0.70 1.63
CA ILE A 3 0.84 0.35 0.81
C ILE A 3 -0.64 0.52 1.18
N SER A 4 -1.01 1.71 1.68
CA SER A 4 -2.36 1.98 2.19
C SER A 4 -2.93 3.30 1.69
N ALA A 5 -4.25 3.35 1.50
CA ALA A 5 -4.96 4.60 1.23
C ALA A 5 -5.15 5.45 2.50
N SER A 6 -4.85 4.90 3.68
CA SER A 6 -4.86 5.62 4.96
C SER A 6 -3.76 6.69 5.03
N THR A 7 -3.81 7.49 6.08
CA THR A 7 -3.00 8.70 6.24
C THR A 7 -1.58 8.41 6.72
N ASP A 8 -0.65 9.19 6.20
CA ASP A 8 0.79 9.13 6.47
C ASP A 8 1.19 9.48 7.92
N TYR A 9 0.36 10.20 8.67
CA TYR A 9 0.61 10.45 10.08
C TYR A 9 0.23 9.28 11.01
N LEU A 10 -0.64 8.37 10.56
CA LEU A 10 -1.21 7.30 11.41
C LEU A 10 -0.52 5.96 11.16
N VAL A 11 -0.54 5.47 9.92
CA VAL A 11 -0.12 4.08 9.62
C VAL A 11 1.35 3.82 9.98
N PRO A 12 2.32 4.68 9.61
CA PRO A 12 3.72 4.44 9.95
C PRO A 12 3.98 4.34 11.46
N GLN A 13 3.18 5.04 12.29
CA GLN A 13 3.28 4.93 13.75
C GLN A 13 2.69 3.60 14.25
N LEU A 14 1.55 3.19 13.67
CA LEU A 14 0.87 1.94 14.04
C LEU A 14 1.71 0.70 13.73
N VAL A 15 2.42 0.69 12.61
CA VAL A 15 3.21 -0.47 12.16
C VAL A 15 4.71 -0.32 12.43
N ARG A 16 5.11 0.63 13.29
CA ARG A 16 6.54 0.95 13.52
C ARG A 16 7.35 -0.26 13.97
N ASP A 17 6.75 -1.14 14.76
CA ASP A 17 7.39 -2.36 15.27
C ASP A 17 7.39 -3.50 14.24
N MET A 18 6.60 -3.36 13.16
CA MET A 18 6.62 -4.26 12.03
C MET A 18 7.77 -3.85 11.11
N LYS A 19 8.69 -4.77 10.82
CA LYS A 19 9.91 -4.53 10.04
C LYS A 19 9.65 -4.35 8.54
N PHE A 20 8.77 -3.42 8.15
CA PHE A 20 8.56 -3.06 6.75
C PHE A 20 9.67 -2.13 6.26
N ASP A 21 10.23 -2.41 5.08
CA ASP A 21 11.24 -1.54 4.46
C ASP A 21 10.68 -0.15 4.09
N ALA A 22 9.37 -0.08 3.84
CA ALA A 22 8.67 1.14 3.53
C ALA A 22 7.18 1.03 3.83
N VAL A 23 6.60 2.17 4.24
CA VAL A 23 5.17 2.36 4.47
C VAL A 23 4.71 3.52 3.59
N LEU A 24 3.94 3.21 2.55
CA LEU A 24 3.48 4.16 1.53
C LEU A 24 2.00 4.48 1.78
N CYS A 25 1.68 5.75 1.98
CA CYS A 25 0.36 6.20 2.43
C CYS A 25 -0.16 7.39 1.63
N SER A 26 -1.43 7.72 1.81
CA SER A 26 -1.96 9.00 1.37
C SER A 26 -1.30 10.13 2.17
N ARG A 27 -0.80 11.15 1.46
CA ARG A 27 -0.15 12.32 2.05
C ARG A 27 -1.17 13.41 2.28
N MET A 28 -1.31 13.83 3.53
CA MET A 28 -2.17 14.95 3.87
C MET A 28 -1.38 16.25 3.99
N ASP A 29 -2.06 17.36 3.70
CA ASP A 29 -1.53 18.69 3.96
C ASP A 29 -1.40 18.90 5.48
N LYS A 30 -0.18 19.10 5.95
CA LYS A 30 0.13 19.29 7.39
C LYS A 30 -0.57 20.51 7.99
N LYS A 31 -0.89 21.53 7.18
CA LYS A 31 -1.58 22.75 7.61
C LYS A 31 -3.10 22.64 7.47
N LYS A 32 -3.58 21.73 6.62
CA LYS A 32 -5.02 21.54 6.32
C LYS A 32 -5.34 20.04 6.30
N PRO A 33 -5.53 19.40 7.47
CA PRO A 33 -5.60 17.94 7.58
C PRO A 33 -6.84 17.29 6.94
N TRP A 34 -7.76 18.08 6.38
CA TRP A 34 -8.86 17.56 5.54
C TRP A 34 -8.50 17.46 4.06
N ARG A 35 -7.33 17.97 3.65
CA ARG A 35 -6.90 18.02 2.26
C ARG A 35 -5.79 17.00 2.02
N TYR A 36 -5.94 16.23 0.95
CA TYR A 36 -4.90 15.33 0.46
C TYR A 36 -4.03 16.04 -0.58
N GLU A 37 -2.72 15.99 -0.38
CA GLU A 37 -1.74 16.29 -1.43
C GLU A 37 -1.61 15.11 -2.40
N TYR A 38 -1.76 13.90 -1.87
CA TYR A 38 -1.71 12.66 -2.63
C TYR A 38 -2.59 11.59 -2.00
N ILE A 39 -3.44 10.95 -2.80
CA ILE A 39 -4.32 9.87 -2.37
C ILE A 39 -3.76 8.55 -2.91
N CYS A 40 -3.31 7.66 -2.03
CA CYS A 40 -2.73 6.37 -2.38
C CYS A 40 -3.82 5.29 -2.60
N TRP A 41 -4.58 5.44 -3.69
CA TRP A 41 -5.75 4.60 -3.99
C TRP A 41 -5.74 4.12 -5.44
N GLY A 42 -6.19 2.88 -5.69
CA GLY A 42 -6.22 2.33 -7.05
C GLY A 42 -4.81 2.24 -7.66
N ILE A 43 -4.71 2.66 -8.92
CA ILE A 43 -3.45 2.70 -9.68
C ILE A 43 -2.37 3.55 -8.99
N LYS A 44 -2.76 4.53 -8.16
CA LYS A 44 -1.78 5.34 -7.42
C LYS A 44 -0.98 4.52 -6.43
N LYS A 45 -1.47 3.37 -5.94
CA LYS A 45 -0.65 2.44 -5.16
C LYS A 45 0.57 1.93 -5.93
N VAL A 46 0.40 1.68 -7.23
CA VAL A 46 1.49 1.26 -8.13
C VAL A 46 2.49 2.39 -8.30
N TYR A 47 2.02 3.61 -8.54
CA TYR A 47 2.90 4.78 -8.68
C TYR A 47 3.67 5.10 -7.40
N ALA A 48 3.05 4.88 -6.23
CA ALA A 48 3.75 5.05 -4.96
C ALA A 48 4.90 4.04 -4.81
N LEU A 49 4.67 2.77 -5.19
CA LEU A 49 5.70 1.73 -5.18
C LEU A 49 6.84 2.07 -6.15
N ASP A 50 6.50 2.47 -7.38
CA ASP A 50 7.47 2.82 -8.41
C ASP A 50 8.33 4.03 -8.00
N GLU A 51 7.70 5.08 -7.46
CA GLU A 51 8.43 6.26 -6.98
C GLU A 51 9.37 5.91 -5.81
N TRP A 52 8.91 5.10 -4.85
CA TRP A 52 9.78 4.63 -3.78
C TRP A 52 10.94 3.78 -4.31
N ALA A 53 10.68 2.86 -5.24
CA ALA A 53 11.71 2.00 -5.82
C ALA A 53 12.75 2.84 -6.60
N ARG A 54 12.29 3.82 -7.39
CA ARG A 54 13.13 4.76 -8.13
C ARG A 54 14.04 5.58 -7.21
N GLN A 55 13.49 6.11 -6.11
CA GLN A 55 14.26 6.86 -5.11
C GLN A 55 15.35 6.00 -4.45
N ASN A 56 15.11 4.69 -4.33
CA ASN A 56 16.04 3.74 -3.74
C ASN A 56 16.90 2.98 -4.77
N LYS A 57 16.79 3.32 -6.07
CA LYS A 57 17.49 2.67 -7.18
C LYS A 57 17.22 1.15 -7.26
N ILE A 58 15.98 0.76 -7.01
CA ILE A 58 15.49 -0.62 -7.05
C ILE A 58 14.58 -0.78 -8.28
N ILE A 59 14.64 -1.95 -8.93
CA ILE A 59 13.62 -2.39 -9.91
C ILE A 59 12.65 -3.31 -9.16
N PRO A 60 11.39 -2.89 -8.94
CA PRO A 60 10.47 -3.68 -8.12
C PRO A 60 9.94 -4.89 -8.91
N HIS A 61 10.03 -6.07 -8.32
CA HIS A 61 9.32 -7.28 -8.75
C HIS A 61 8.36 -7.70 -7.64
N VAL A 62 7.05 -7.69 -7.92
CA VAL A 62 6.02 -7.96 -6.92
C VAL A 62 5.72 -9.46 -6.90
N VAL A 63 6.34 -10.20 -5.99
CA VAL A 63 6.11 -11.65 -5.89
C VAL A 63 4.70 -11.95 -5.38
N ARG A 64 4.25 -11.22 -4.34
CA ARG A 64 2.93 -11.40 -3.74
C ARG A 64 2.31 -10.06 -3.37
N SER A 65 1.03 -9.90 -3.67
CA SER A 65 0.22 -8.80 -3.18
C SER A 65 -0.93 -9.34 -2.33
N TYR A 66 -1.09 -8.79 -1.12
CA TYR A 66 -2.13 -9.18 -0.18
C TYR A 66 -3.14 -8.05 -0.07
N SER A 67 -4.41 -8.33 -0.34
CA SER A 67 -5.46 -7.33 -0.18
C SER A 67 -6.81 -7.95 0.13
N ASP A 68 -7.63 -7.19 0.85
CA ASP A 68 -9.03 -7.46 1.12
C ASP A 68 -9.97 -6.64 0.22
N SER A 69 -9.45 -5.81 -0.68
CA SER A 69 -10.21 -4.81 -1.42
C SER A 69 -9.94 -4.76 -2.92
N LYS A 70 -11.02 -4.63 -3.70
CA LYS A 70 -10.94 -4.42 -5.16
C LYS A 70 -10.24 -3.12 -5.55
N SER A 71 -10.12 -2.16 -4.63
CA SER A 71 -9.31 -0.95 -4.87
C SER A 71 -7.85 -1.26 -5.16
N ASP A 72 -7.38 -2.46 -4.79
CA ASP A 72 -5.97 -2.83 -4.91
C ASP A 72 -5.72 -3.72 -6.12
N MET A 73 -6.74 -3.96 -6.95
CA MET A 73 -6.64 -4.72 -8.21
C MET A 73 -5.41 -4.33 -9.04
N PRO A 74 -5.10 -3.03 -9.28
CA PRO A 74 -3.91 -2.67 -10.05
C PRO A 74 -2.59 -3.19 -9.46
N MET A 75 -2.54 -3.37 -8.13
CA MET A 75 -1.37 -3.91 -7.44
C MET A 75 -1.38 -5.43 -7.37
N MET A 76 -2.55 -6.03 -7.36
CA MET A 76 -2.72 -7.48 -7.49
C MET A 76 -2.38 -7.96 -8.90
N GLU A 77 -2.70 -7.18 -9.94
CA GLU A 77 -2.47 -7.52 -11.36
C GLU A 77 -0.99 -7.54 -11.76
N ILE A 78 -0.15 -6.73 -11.11
CA ILE A 78 1.30 -6.74 -11.37
C ILE A 78 2.05 -7.75 -10.50
N ALA A 79 1.36 -8.44 -9.61
CA ALA A 79 1.96 -9.43 -8.72
C ALA A 79 1.94 -10.82 -9.35
N ASP A 80 3.00 -11.62 -9.15
CA ASP A 80 2.99 -13.03 -9.60
C ASP A 80 1.86 -13.82 -8.92
N GLU A 81 1.60 -13.53 -7.63
CA GLU A 81 0.50 -14.12 -6.88
C GLU A 81 -0.35 -13.03 -6.17
N ALA A 82 -1.63 -13.00 -6.53
CA ALA A 82 -2.66 -12.20 -5.88
C ALA A 82 -3.31 -12.98 -4.72
N VAL A 83 -3.05 -12.57 -3.47
CA VAL A 83 -3.58 -13.22 -2.27
C VAL A 83 -4.73 -12.41 -1.67
N TRP A 84 -5.95 -12.92 -1.82
CA TRP A 84 -7.13 -12.28 -1.23
C TRP A 84 -7.25 -12.58 0.26
N ILE A 85 -7.43 -11.53 1.05
CA ILE A 85 -7.65 -11.61 2.50
C ILE A 85 -9.13 -11.43 2.82
N ASN A 86 -9.64 -12.24 3.75
CA ASN A 86 -10.99 -12.09 4.27
C ASN A 86 -11.01 -10.93 5.28
N ARG A 87 -11.85 -9.92 5.00
CA ARG A 87 -12.02 -8.73 5.84
C ARG A 87 -12.39 -9.00 7.29
N LYS A 88 -13.15 -10.07 7.53
CA LYS A 88 -13.67 -10.40 8.87
C LYS A 88 -12.67 -11.19 9.69
N THR A 89 -11.97 -12.12 9.06
CA THR A 89 -11.10 -13.09 9.76
C THR A 89 -9.62 -12.76 9.64
N GLY A 90 -9.21 -11.92 8.69
CA GLY A 90 -7.80 -11.64 8.41
C GLY A 90 -7.05 -12.80 7.75
N THR A 91 -7.72 -13.91 7.45
CA THR A 91 -7.13 -15.11 6.83
C THR A 91 -7.21 -15.02 5.30
N ARG A 92 -6.38 -15.81 4.61
CA ARG A 92 -6.50 -15.99 3.15
C ARG A 92 -7.90 -16.51 2.83
N LYS A 93 -8.54 -15.96 1.80
CA LYS A 93 -9.76 -16.54 1.24
C LYS A 93 -9.41 -17.87 0.59
N GLU A 94 -10.09 -18.92 1.01
CA GLU A 94 -10.05 -20.21 0.31
C GLU A 94 -10.64 -20.02 -1.10
N ALA A 95 -10.12 -20.79 -2.05
CA ALA A 95 -10.47 -20.70 -3.46
C ALA A 95 -11.90 -21.22 -3.73
#